data_AF-A0A914M519-F1
#
_entry.id   AF-A0A914M519-F1
#
_cell.length_a   1.000
_cell.length_b   1.000
_cell.length_c   1.000
_cell.angle_alpha   90.00
_cell.angle_beta   90.00
_cell.angle_gamma   90.00
#
_symmetry.space_group_name_H-M   'P 1'
#
loop_
_entity.id
_entity.type
_entity.pdbx_description
1 polymer ?
#
loop_
_entity_poly.entity_id
_entity_poly.type
_entity_poly.pdbx_seq_one_letter_code
_entity_poly.pdbx_strand_id
1 'polypeptide(L)'
;MNQHPKGKFEHFPDFRNVMYIGGIVVEEQGILTRRKTKKKKPECIVYVAFGTVYEDGGLKDNLLEMLNIFNGHQNCLFKIRIGKNEITETYKATNIEFLEGFAPQQEILAQTNTKLFISHCGQNSFNEAMYAGVPLLCIPKFADQFYLSSLAEHLGIGKFVWVSRREKINENGIEVKKEIKNENFIVDFSEALDEMMSGKYIEKANQMRNEIFSLYTSTSEGPFWNKFISKIEEIAEGKVGGN
;
A
#
# COMPACT_ATOMS: atom_id res chain seq x y z
N MET A 1 -9.94 -0.79 14.75
CA MET A 1 -9.30 -0.56 13.43
C MET A 1 -9.01 0.91 13.28
N ASN A 2 -7.76 1.29 12.99
CA ASN A 2 -7.39 2.68 12.76
C ASN A 2 -7.60 3.01 11.27
N GLN A 3 -8.83 3.34 10.86
CA GLN A 3 -9.15 3.60 9.45
C GLN A 3 -9.45 5.08 9.22
N HIS A 4 -8.91 5.60 8.11
CA HIS A 4 -9.20 6.96 7.68
C HIS A 4 -10.72 7.15 7.55
N PRO A 5 -11.32 8.25 8.02
CA PRO A 5 -12.77 8.45 7.99
C PRO A 5 -13.37 8.38 6.59
N LYS A 6 -12.56 8.69 5.57
CA LYS A 6 -12.90 8.60 4.15
C LYS A 6 -12.62 7.23 3.51
N GLY A 7 -12.06 6.30 4.27
CA GLY A 7 -11.75 4.93 3.85
C GLY A 7 -12.62 3.90 4.58
N LYS A 8 -13.87 4.22 4.89
CA LYS A 8 -14.82 3.26 5.49
C LYS A 8 -15.77 2.77 4.39
N PHE A 9 -16.13 1.48 4.46
CA PHE A 9 -17.26 0.96 3.69
C PHE A 9 -18.56 1.65 4.13
N GLU A 10 -19.49 1.79 3.20
CA GLU A 10 -20.83 2.27 3.52
C GLU A 10 -21.46 1.40 4.62
N HIS A 11 -22.04 2.04 5.65
CA HIS A 11 -22.59 1.39 6.85
C HIS A 11 -21.59 0.74 7.83
N PHE A 12 -20.27 0.97 7.69
CA PHE A 12 -19.33 0.53 8.71
C PHE A 12 -19.61 1.22 10.06
N PRO A 13 -19.69 0.49 11.19
CA PRO A 13 -20.09 1.06 12.48
C PRO A 13 -19.23 2.25 12.88
N ASP A 14 -19.88 3.37 13.20
CA ASP A 14 -19.19 4.53 13.77
C ASP A 14 -19.28 4.47 15.29
N PHE A 15 -18.13 4.24 15.93
CA PHE A 15 -18.03 4.21 17.37
C PHE A 15 -17.69 5.60 17.86
N ARG A 16 -18.61 6.24 18.61
CA ARG A 16 -18.43 7.58 19.19
C ARG A 16 -17.13 7.75 20.01
N ASN A 17 -16.59 6.65 20.51
CA ASN A 17 -15.38 6.62 21.34
C ASN A 17 -14.10 6.24 20.55
N VAL A 18 -14.19 6.08 19.22
CA VAL A 18 -13.04 5.76 18.36
C VAL A 18 -12.70 6.98 17.53
N MET A 19 -11.56 7.58 17.84
CA MET A 19 -10.98 8.65 17.06
C MET A 19 -9.95 8.05 16.10
N TYR A 20 -10.14 8.23 14.80
CA TYR A 20 -9.03 8.08 13.84
C TYR A 20 -7.97 9.10 14.21
N ILE A 21 -6.67 8.75 14.22
CA ILE A 21 -5.59 9.69 14.57
C ILE A 21 -4.59 9.92 13.43
N GLY A 22 -4.96 9.56 12.20
CA GLY A 22 -4.09 9.77 11.04
C GLY A 22 -3.03 8.69 10.85
N GLY A 23 -2.28 8.83 9.76
CA GLY A 23 -1.02 8.13 9.53
C GLY A 23 0.11 8.76 10.33
N ILE A 24 0.21 8.48 11.63
CA ILE A 24 1.26 9.05 12.51
C ILE A 24 2.66 8.91 11.89
N VAL A 25 2.97 7.74 11.31
CA VAL A 25 4.24 7.45 10.63
C VAL A 25 4.47 8.33 9.38
N VAL A 26 3.39 8.75 8.72
CA VAL A 26 3.45 9.67 7.58
C VAL A 26 3.77 11.09 8.04
N GLU A 27 3.17 11.52 9.15
CA GLU A 27 3.33 12.88 9.67
C GLU A 27 4.67 13.13 10.35
N GLU A 28 5.25 12.13 11.01
CA GLU A 28 6.54 12.27 11.68
C GLU A 28 7.62 12.84 10.74
N GLN A 29 7.60 12.42 9.47
CA GLN A 29 8.53 12.91 8.46
C GLN A 29 7.95 14.07 7.64
N GLY A 30 6.63 14.17 7.53
CA GLY A 30 5.92 15.20 6.77
C GLY A 30 6.24 15.18 5.27
N ILE A 31 6.81 14.09 4.75
CA ILE A 31 7.29 14.00 3.37
C ILE A 31 6.10 13.96 2.40
N LEU A 32 5.09 13.15 2.70
CA LEU A 32 3.93 12.92 1.84
C LEU A 32 2.86 14.02 1.95
N THR A 33 2.82 14.71 3.10
CA THR A 33 1.94 15.86 3.32
C THR A 33 2.47 17.15 2.71
N ARG A 34 3.72 17.18 2.24
CA ARG A 34 4.26 18.31 1.47
C ARG A 34 3.90 18.21 -0.01
N ARG A 35 4.23 19.26 -0.79
CA ARG A 35 4.08 19.22 -2.25
C ARG A 35 4.97 18.11 -2.83
N LYS A 36 4.43 17.34 -3.78
CA LYS A 36 5.18 16.29 -4.49
C LYS A 36 6.46 16.86 -5.11
N THR A 37 7.52 16.08 -5.08
CA THR A 37 8.82 16.44 -5.67
C THR A 37 8.77 16.26 -7.19
N LYS A 38 9.06 17.33 -7.94
CA LYS A 38 9.11 17.30 -9.41
C LYS A 38 10.43 16.69 -9.87
N LYS A 39 10.40 15.51 -10.49
CA LYS A 39 11.55 14.94 -11.21
C LYS A 39 11.30 14.90 -12.71
N LYS A 40 12.35 15.20 -13.49
CA LYS A 40 12.31 15.23 -14.97
C LYS A 40 12.43 13.84 -15.61
N LYS A 41 13.11 12.88 -14.98
CA LYS A 41 13.29 11.50 -15.45
C LYS A 41 13.48 10.53 -14.27
N PRO A 42 13.13 9.23 -14.41
CA PRO A 42 12.30 8.67 -15.48
C PRO A 42 10.87 9.22 -15.44
N GLU A 43 10.11 9.18 -16.53
CA GLU A 43 8.76 9.78 -16.57
C GLU A 43 7.70 8.94 -15.84
N CYS A 44 7.99 7.65 -15.66
CA CYS A 44 7.16 6.70 -14.94
C CYS A 44 8.01 5.86 -13.99
N ILE A 45 7.61 5.85 -12.72
CA ILE A 45 8.13 4.96 -11.68
C ILE A 45 6.98 4.09 -11.20
N VAL A 46 7.22 2.79 -11.16
CA VAL A 46 6.41 1.82 -10.43
C VAL A 46 7.22 1.37 -9.21
N TYR A 47 6.70 1.62 -8.02
CA TYR A 47 7.34 1.14 -6.80
C TYR A 47 6.74 -0.21 -6.40
N VAL A 48 7.59 -1.17 -6.02
CA VAL A 48 7.16 -2.52 -5.63
C VAL A 48 7.75 -2.84 -4.27
N ALA A 49 6.90 -3.07 -3.27
CA ALA A 49 7.34 -3.46 -1.93
C ALA A 49 6.29 -4.28 -1.17
N PHE A 50 6.68 -5.46 -0.69
CA PHE A 50 5.80 -6.36 0.04
C PHE A 50 6.05 -6.39 1.56
N GLY A 51 6.88 -5.48 2.07
CA GLY A 51 7.24 -5.42 3.49
C GLY A 51 8.23 -6.52 3.91
N THR A 52 8.70 -6.45 5.15
CA THR A 52 9.76 -7.33 5.69
C THR A 52 9.28 -8.77 5.93
N VAL A 53 7.98 -8.98 6.18
CA VAL A 53 7.38 -10.30 6.47
C VAL A 53 7.16 -11.14 5.18
N TYR A 54 7.44 -10.57 4.01
CA TYR A 54 7.22 -11.23 2.73
C TYR A 54 8.37 -12.11 2.24
N GLU A 55 9.53 -12.09 2.90
CA GLU A 55 10.71 -12.85 2.51
C GLU A 55 10.54 -14.39 2.63
N ASP A 56 9.48 -14.84 3.29
CA ASP A 56 9.22 -16.24 3.62
C ASP A 56 8.27 -16.95 2.61
N GLY A 57 8.72 -17.07 1.35
CA GLY A 57 8.23 -18.08 0.39
C GLY A 57 7.22 -17.62 -0.67
N GLY A 58 6.09 -16.99 -0.30
CA GLY A 58 4.95 -16.81 -1.23
C GLY A 58 5.17 -15.93 -2.47
N LEU A 59 6.13 -15.00 -2.44
CA LEU A 59 6.49 -14.18 -3.60
C LEU A 59 7.66 -14.79 -4.40
N LYS A 60 8.49 -15.63 -3.77
CA LYS A 60 9.66 -16.23 -4.44
C LYS A 60 9.23 -17.09 -5.63
N ASP A 61 8.13 -17.81 -5.47
CA ASP A 61 7.64 -18.75 -6.49
C ASP A 61 7.13 -18.05 -7.76
N ASN A 62 6.69 -16.79 -7.67
CA ASN A 62 6.17 -16.02 -8.81
C ASN A 62 7.07 -14.83 -9.20
N LEU A 63 8.21 -14.65 -8.52
CA LEU A 63 9.05 -13.47 -8.68
C LEU A 63 9.58 -13.38 -10.12
N LEU A 64 10.01 -14.51 -10.69
CA LEU A 64 10.59 -14.52 -12.02
C LEU A 64 9.56 -14.16 -13.10
N GLU A 65 8.33 -14.71 -13.03
CA GLU A 65 7.26 -14.31 -13.95
C GLU A 65 6.88 -12.84 -13.79
N MET A 66 6.76 -12.34 -12.56
CA MET A 66 6.49 -10.93 -12.31
C MET A 66 7.59 -10.03 -12.90
N LEU A 67 8.86 -10.39 -12.73
CA LEU A 67 9.98 -9.65 -13.34
C LEU A 67 9.92 -9.65 -14.86
N ASN A 68 9.52 -10.77 -15.48
CA ASN A 68 9.34 -10.84 -16.93
C ASN A 68 8.20 -9.95 -17.41
N ILE A 69 7.09 -9.90 -16.67
CA ILE A 69 5.98 -8.97 -16.94
C ILE A 69 6.46 -7.52 -16.82
N PHE A 70 7.21 -7.18 -15.76
CA PHE A 70 7.79 -5.83 -15.60
C PHE A 70 8.75 -5.46 -16.72
N ASN A 71 9.58 -6.41 -17.16
CA ASN A 71 10.49 -6.21 -18.27
C ASN A 71 9.74 -5.98 -19.61
N GLY A 72 8.48 -6.41 -19.73
CA GLY A 72 7.61 -6.03 -20.86
C GLY A 72 7.23 -4.53 -20.87
N HIS A 73 7.31 -3.85 -19.73
CA HIS A 73 6.87 -2.47 -19.52
C HIS A 73 8.03 -1.46 -19.55
N GLN A 74 8.71 -1.35 -20.68
CA GLN A 74 9.94 -0.55 -20.84
C GLN A 74 9.75 0.97 -20.66
N ASN A 75 8.51 1.46 -20.68
CA ASN A 75 8.17 2.87 -20.46
C ASN A 75 8.30 3.31 -18.98
N CYS A 76 8.43 2.37 -18.04
CA CYS A 76 8.46 2.64 -16.62
C CYS A 76 9.66 1.99 -15.94
N LEU A 77 10.25 2.69 -14.97
CA LEU A 77 11.27 2.14 -14.09
C LEU A 77 10.59 1.46 -12.90
N PHE A 78 10.80 0.17 -12.74
CA PHE A 78 10.34 -0.61 -11.59
C PHE A 78 11.40 -0.59 -10.50
N LYS A 79 11.10 0.09 -9.39
CA LYS A 79 11.93 0.09 -8.18
C LYS A 79 11.42 -0.96 -7.22
N ILE A 80 12.13 -2.07 -7.08
CA ILE A 80 11.66 -3.26 -6.36
C ILE A 80 12.44 -3.42 -5.06
N ARG A 81 11.77 -3.19 -3.93
CA ARG A 81 12.35 -3.45 -2.60
C ARG A 81 12.26 -4.94 -2.29
N ILE A 82 13.41 -5.61 -2.29
CA ILE A 82 13.53 -7.04 -2.00
C ILE A 82 14.95 -7.35 -1.47
N GLY A 83 15.05 -8.32 -0.56
CA GLY A 83 16.35 -8.81 -0.09
C GLY A 83 17.12 -9.57 -1.18
N LYS A 84 18.45 -9.62 -1.04
CA LYS A 84 19.33 -10.36 -1.95
C LYS A 84 18.96 -11.85 -2.02
N ASN A 85 18.91 -12.36 -3.23
CA ASN A 85 18.75 -13.77 -3.56
C ASN A 85 19.31 -14.04 -4.97
N GLU A 86 19.35 -15.31 -5.37
CA GLU A 86 19.87 -15.74 -6.68
C GLU A 86 19.22 -15.00 -7.86
N ILE A 87 17.89 -14.79 -7.82
CA ILE A 87 17.16 -14.09 -8.90
C ILE A 87 17.59 -12.62 -8.95
N THR A 88 17.64 -11.92 -7.82
CA THR A 88 18.00 -10.49 -7.81
C THR A 88 19.45 -10.24 -8.22
N GLU A 89 20.34 -11.21 -8.00
CA GLU A 89 21.75 -11.11 -8.38
C GLU A 89 21.98 -11.38 -9.87
N THR A 90 21.21 -12.31 -10.44
CA THR A 90 21.38 -12.79 -11.82
C THR A 90 20.48 -12.08 -12.83
N TYR A 91 19.26 -11.67 -12.47
CA TYR A 91 18.31 -11.05 -13.39
C TYR A 91 18.80 -9.65 -13.84
N LYS A 92 18.81 -9.41 -15.15
CA LYS A 92 19.23 -8.13 -15.75
C LYS A 92 18.12 -7.57 -16.65
N ALA A 93 17.68 -6.36 -16.33
CA ALA A 93 16.77 -5.57 -17.15
C ALA A 93 17.11 -4.09 -16.99
N THR A 94 16.93 -3.30 -18.05
CA THR A 94 17.25 -1.86 -18.07
C THR A 94 16.22 -1.01 -17.31
N ASN A 95 15.01 -1.55 -17.14
CA ASN A 95 13.88 -0.87 -16.54
C ASN A 95 13.54 -1.42 -15.14
N ILE A 96 14.43 -2.20 -14.53
CA ILE A 96 14.25 -2.75 -13.17
C ILE A 96 15.45 -2.36 -12.30
N GLU A 97 15.17 -1.80 -11.13
CA GLU A 97 16.14 -1.43 -10.11
C GLU A 97 15.79 -2.15 -8.81
N PHE A 98 16.64 -3.07 -8.37
CA PHE A 98 16.50 -3.74 -7.08
C PHE A 98 17.01 -2.83 -5.95
N LEU A 99 16.17 -2.64 -4.93
CA LEU A 99 16.47 -1.85 -3.73
C LEU A 99 16.65 -2.82 -2.55
N GLU A 100 17.90 -3.14 -2.25
CA GLU A 100 18.24 -4.11 -1.22
C GLU A 100 18.10 -3.51 0.19
N GLY A 101 17.41 -4.22 1.08
CA GLY A 101 17.24 -3.82 2.49
C GLY A 101 16.28 -2.64 2.68
N PHE A 102 16.82 -1.46 2.99
CA PHE A 102 16.02 -0.26 3.23
C PHE A 102 15.77 0.52 1.94
N ALA A 103 14.52 0.87 1.69
CA ALA A 103 14.15 1.77 0.61
C ALA A 103 13.47 3.03 1.20
N PRO A 104 13.78 4.23 0.71
CA PRO A 104 13.13 5.48 1.13
C PRO A 104 11.72 5.56 0.52
N GLN A 105 10.80 4.75 1.06
CA GLN A 105 9.47 4.49 0.50
C GLN A 105 8.65 5.78 0.39
N GLN A 106 8.62 6.61 1.44
CA GLN A 106 7.88 7.87 1.41
C GLN A 106 8.45 8.83 0.35
N GLU A 107 9.77 8.90 0.20
CA GLU A 107 10.43 9.75 -0.79
C GLU A 107 10.23 9.26 -2.22
N ILE A 108 10.09 7.95 -2.43
CA ILE A 108 9.73 7.37 -3.72
C ILE A 108 8.28 7.70 -4.04
N LEU A 109 7.35 7.50 -3.09
CA LEU A 109 5.93 7.80 -3.29
C LEU A 109 5.65 9.30 -3.44
N ALA A 110 6.47 10.17 -2.83
CA ALA A 110 6.36 11.62 -2.94
C ALA A 110 6.72 12.19 -4.33
N GLN A 111 7.26 11.38 -5.24
CA GLN A 111 7.70 11.87 -6.56
C GLN A 111 6.51 11.98 -7.53
N THR A 112 6.47 13.04 -8.34
CA THR A 112 5.37 13.27 -9.30
C THR A 112 5.28 12.22 -10.41
N ASN A 113 6.40 11.55 -10.68
CA ASN A 113 6.55 10.49 -11.68
C ASN A 113 6.27 9.09 -11.11
N THR A 114 6.03 8.92 -9.80
CA THR A 114 5.57 7.65 -9.24
C THR A 114 4.09 7.46 -9.55
N LYS A 115 3.79 6.49 -10.41
CA LYS A 115 2.45 6.27 -10.99
C LYS A 115 1.69 5.12 -10.35
N LEU A 116 2.40 4.16 -9.78
CA LEU A 116 1.81 2.96 -9.21
C LEU A 116 2.66 2.47 -8.03
N PHE A 117 1.99 1.98 -6.99
CA PHE A 117 2.60 1.23 -5.92
C PHE A 117 2.03 -0.21 -5.89
N ILE A 118 2.86 -1.19 -6.22
CA ILE A 118 2.54 -2.61 -6.05
C ILE A 118 2.93 -3.01 -4.63
N SER A 119 1.96 -3.46 -3.85
CA SER A 119 2.14 -3.68 -2.41
C SER A 119 1.38 -4.88 -1.90
N HIS A 120 1.86 -5.45 -0.80
CA HIS A 120 1.09 -6.34 0.05
C HIS A 120 -0.12 -5.69 0.73
N CYS A 121 -0.28 -4.37 0.61
CA CYS A 121 -1.38 -3.60 1.18
C CYS A 121 -1.49 -3.69 2.71
N GLY A 122 -0.35 -3.72 3.42
CA GLY A 122 -0.34 -3.51 4.87
C GLY A 122 -0.74 -2.08 5.23
N GLN A 123 -1.25 -1.89 6.45
CA GLN A 123 -1.80 -0.62 6.94
C GLN A 123 -0.91 0.62 6.67
N ASN A 124 0.40 0.54 6.90
CA ASN A 124 1.30 1.67 6.66
C ASN A 124 1.45 1.99 5.18
N SER A 125 1.64 0.96 4.35
CA SER A 125 1.77 1.13 2.88
C SER A 125 0.49 1.66 2.26
N PHE A 126 -0.67 1.19 2.75
CA PHE A 126 -1.98 1.71 2.32
C PHE A 126 -2.13 3.20 2.65
N ASN A 127 -1.85 3.60 3.90
CA ASN A 127 -1.90 5.00 4.28
C ASN A 127 -0.91 5.83 3.44
N GLU A 128 0.36 5.45 3.37
CA GLU A 128 1.36 6.20 2.58
C GLU A 128 0.94 6.38 1.11
N ALA A 129 0.34 5.36 0.48
CA ALA A 129 -0.19 5.48 -0.87
C ALA A 129 -1.33 6.50 -0.98
N MET A 130 -2.27 6.51 -0.02
CA MET A 130 -3.36 7.49 0.02
C MET A 130 -2.84 8.92 0.18
N TYR A 131 -1.90 9.14 1.11
CA TYR A 131 -1.28 10.45 1.33
C TYR A 131 -0.45 10.90 0.13
N ALA A 132 0.21 9.95 -0.53
CA ALA A 132 0.93 10.20 -1.77
C ALA A 132 -0.01 10.39 -2.96
N GLY A 133 -1.28 10.00 -2.90
CA GLY A 133 -2.16 9.97 -4.08
C GLY A 133 -1.56 9.10 -5.19
N VAL A 134 -1.06 7.93 -4.81
CA VAL A 134 -0.50 6.93 -5.72
C VAL A 134 -1.42 5.71 -5.69
N PRO A 135 -1.95 5.26 -6.83
CA PRO A 135 -2.77 4.05 -6.90
C PRO A 135 -2.05 2.79 -6.41
N LEU A 136 -2.82 1.82 -5.91
CA LEU A 136 -2.31 0.56 -5.36
C LEU A 136 -2.66 -0.65 -6.23
N LEU A 137 -1.67 -1.48 -6.56
CA LEU A 137 -1.91 -2.85 -6.98
C LEU A 137 -1.63 -3.76 -5.79
N CYS A 138 -2.70 -4.29 -5.19
CA CYS A 138 -2.65 -5.00 -3.94
C CYS A 138 -2.52 -6.51 -4.17
N ILE A 139 -1.48 -7.11 -3.58
CA ILE A 139 -1.24 -8.56 -3.57
C ILE A 139 -1.06 -8.97 -2.11
N PRO A 140 -2.13 -9.15 -1.31
CA PRO A 140 -2.06 -9.46 0.12
C PRO A 140 -1.63 -10.91 0.41
N LYS A 141 -1.10 -11.16 1.61
CA LYS A 141 -0.68 -12.50 2.10
C LYS A 141 -1.38 -12.93 3.39
N PHE A 142 -1.65 -12.02 4.33
CA PHE A 142 -2.24 -12.38 5.62
C PHE A 142 -2.91 -11.20 6.36
N ALA A 143 -3.67 -11.52 7.41
CA ALA A 143 -4.28 -10.58 8.34
C ALA A 143 -5.14 -9.49 7.66
N ASP A 144 -4.92 -8.24 8.05
CA ASP A 144 -5.66 -7.05 7.62
C ASP A 144 -5.42 -6.66 6.16
N GLN A 145 -4.38 -7.21 5.52
CA GLN A 145 -4.01 -6.91 4.14
C GLN A 145 -5.15 -7.19 3.14
N PHE A 146 -5.91 -8.27 3.35
CA PHE A 146 -7.06 -8.60 2.49
C PHE A 146 -8.17 -7.56 2.57
N TYR A 147 -8.49 -7.11 3.79
CA TYR A 147 -9.48 -6.07 4.02
C TYR A 147 -9.06 -4.76 3.36
N LEU A 148 -7.80 -4.35 3.56
CA LEU A 148 -7.28 -3.10 2.98
C LEU A 148 -7.21 -3.16 1.45
N SER A 149 -6.92 -4.33 0.89
CA SER A 149 -6.92 -4.54 -0.57
C SER A 149 -8.34 -4.38 -1.15
N SER A 150 -9.34 -4.99 -0.50
CA SER A 150 -10.75 -4.81 -0.89
C SER A 150 -11.21 -3.36 -0.74
N LEU A 151 -10.75 -2.68 0.32
CA LEU A 151 -11.04 -1.27 0.53
C LEU A 151 -10.41 -0.39 -0.57
N ALA A 152 -9.18 -0.69 -1.01
CA ALA A 152 -8.54 0.02 -2.12
C ALA A 152 -9.37 -0.05 -3.41
N GLU A 153 -9.90 -1.24 -3.73
CA GLU A 153 -10.82 -1.43 -4.86
C GLU A 153 -12.14 -0.67 -4.68
N HIS A 154 -12.76 -0.78 -3.51
CA HIS A 154 -14.02 -0.11 -3.20
C HIS A 154 -13.91 1.42 -3.34
N LEU A 155 -12.79 2.00 -2.90
CA LEU A 155 -12.53 3.42 -3.02
C LEU A 155 -12.14 3.86 -4.44
N GLY A 156 -11.91 2.91 -5.35
CA GLY A 156 -11.44 3.17 -6.71
C GLY A 156 -10.02 3.72 -6.76
N ILE A 157 -9.19 3.41 -5.76
CA ILE A 157 -7.78 3.86 -5.69
C ILE A 157 -6.79 2.72 -5.94
N GLY A 158 -7.29 1.52 -6.26
CA GLY A 158 -6.44 0.37 -6.53
C GLY A 158 -7.19 -0.84 -7.05
N LYS A 159 -6.42 -1.89 -7.32
CA LYS A 159 -6.90 -3.21 -7.75
C LYS A 159 -6.36 -4.28 -6.81
N PHE A 160 -7.18 -5.27 -6.47
CA PHE A 160 -6.78 -6.39 -5.62
C PHE A 160 -6.61 -7.65 -6.49
N VAL A 161 -5.42 -8.22 -6.48
CA VAL A 161 -5.11 -9.51 -7.11
C VAL A 161 -5.08 -10.61 -6.05
N TRP A 162 -5.93 -11.61 -6.23
CA TRP A 162 -6.07 -12.70 -5.28
C TRP A 162 -5.00 -13.77 -5.49
N VAL A 163 -4.38 -14.19 -4.40
CA VAL A 163 -3.40 -15.27 -4.37
C VAL A 163 -3.96 -16.38 -3.49
N SER A 164 -4.39 -17.49 -4.10
CA SER A 164 -5.02 -18.59 -3.36
C SER A 164 -4.00 -19.26 -2.46
N ARG A 165 -4.41 -19.54 -1.22
CA ARG A 165 -3.76 -20.55 -0.38
C ARG A 165 -4.62 -21.79 -0.38
N ARG A 166 -4.09 -22.91 -0.88
CA ARG A 166 -4.64 -24.22 -0.56
C ARG A 166 -4.02 -24.68 0.75
N GLU A 167 -4.87 -24.95 1.73
CA GLU A 167 -4.49 -25.73 2.91
C GLU A 167 -4.41 -27.19 2.48
N LYS A 168 -3.22 -27.81 2.61
CA LYS A 168 -3.04 -29.23 2.32
C LYS A 168 -3.34 -29.96 3.62
N ILE A 169 -4.51 -30.57 3.72
CA ILE A 169 -4.87 -31.41 4.87
C ILE A 169 -4.29 -32.80 4.58
N ASN A 170 -3.46 -33.36 5.46
CA ASN A 170 -3.06 -34.75 5.31
C ASN A 170 -4.18 -35.71 5.75
N GLU A 171 -4.01 -36.99 5.44
CA GLU A 171 -4.92 -38.09 5.79
C GLU A 171 -5.25 -38.22 7.29
N ASN A 172 -4.44 -37.58 8.16
CA ASN A 172 -4.63 -37.55 9.62
C ASN A 172 -5.29 -36.25 10.14
N GLY A 173 -5.75 -35.36 9.25
CA GLY A 173 -6.39 -34.09 9.64
C GLY A 173 -5.43 -33.00 10.14
N ILE A 174 -4.11 -33.18 9.96
CA ILE A 174 -3.10 -32.19 10.33
C ILE A 174 -2.84 -31.30 9.11
N GLU A 175 -2.93 -29.97 9.30
CA GLU A 175 -2.52 -28.98 8.30
C GLU A 175 -1.03 -29.17 7.95
N VAL A 176 -0.75 -29.57 6.71
CA VAL A 176 0.59 -29.55 6.14
C VAL A 176 0.73 -28.27 5.29
N LYS A 177 1.88 -27.60 5.48
CA LYS A 177 2.28 -26.31 4.88
C LYS A 177 1.42 -25.82 3.70
N LYS A 178 0.83 -24.63 3.91
CA LYS A 178 0.05 -23.83 2.95
C LYS A 178 0.79 -23.69 1.61
N GLU A 179 0.26 -24.35 0.57
CA GLU A 179 0.73 -24.18 -0.80
C GLU A 179 -0.03 -23.00 -1.42
N ILE A 180 0.69 -21.95 -1.79
CA ILE A 180 0.11 -20.77 -2.43
C ILE A 180 -0.01 -21.08 -3.93
N LYS A 181 -1.21 -21.36 -4.42
CA LYS A 181 -1.45 -21.64 -5.85
C LYS A 181 -2.82 -21.12 -6.28
N ASN A 182 -2.92 -19.86 -6.71
CA ASN A 182 -3.97 -19.48 -7.67
C ASN A 182 -3.49 -19.95 -9.04
N GLU A 183 -4.29 -20.81 -9.70
CA GLU A 183 -3.97 -21.41 -11.00
C GLU A 183 -3.74 -20.35 -12.09
N ASN A 184 -4.32 -19.15 -11.93
CA ASN A 184 -4.23 -18.06 -12.89
C ASN A 184 -3.55 -16.80 -12.35
N PHE A 185 -2.84 -16.85 -11.21
CA PHE A 185 -2.28 -15.63 -10.57
C PHE A 185 -1.52 -14.74 -11.55
N ILE A 186 -0.66 -15.32 -12.40
CA ILE A 186 0.17 -14.55 -13.34
C ILE A 186 -0.67 -13.88 -14.43
N VAL A 187 -1.75 -14.52 -14.89
CA VAL A 187 -2.69 -13.94 -15.85
C VAL A 187 -3.43 -12.78 -15.19
N ASP A 188 -4.03 -13.03 -14.03
CA ASP A 188 -4.76 -12.00 -13.26
C ASP A 188 -3.85 -10.81 -12.92
N PHE A 189 -2.59 -11.08 -12.57
CA PHE A 189 -1.60 -10.06 -12.26
C PHE A 189 -1.22 -9.22 -13.47
N SER A 190 -0.99 -9.84 -14.63
CA SER A 190 -0.66 -9.12 -15.86
C SER A 190 -1.81 -8.20 -16.27
N GLU A 191 -3.04 -8.72 -16.30
CA GLU A 191 -4.24 -7.93 -16.64
C GLU A 191 -4.47 -6.78 -15.66
N ALA A 192 -4.32 -7.05 -14.35
CA ALA A 192 -4.43 -6.02 -13.33
C ALA A 192 -3.33 -4.96 -13.45
N LEU A 193 -2.09 -5.35 -13.77
CA LEU A 193 -1.01 -4.40 -14.00
C LEU A 193 -1.33 -3.51 -15.20
N ASP A 194 -1.73 -4.07 -16.35
CA ASP A 194 -2.09 -3.31 -17.54
C ASP A 194 -3.24 -2.32 -17.26
N GLU A 195 -4.26 -2.76 -16.53
CA GLU A 195 -5.37 -1.91 -16.11
C GLU A 195 -4.90 -0.75 -15.22
N MET A 196 -4.06 -1.03 -14.23
CA MET A 196 -3.50 0.00 -13.34
C MET A 196 -2.62 1.00 -14.12
N MET A 197 -1.84 0.50 -15.08
CA MET A 197 -0.95 1.31 -15.93
C MET A 197 -1.69 2.15 -16.97
N SER A 198 -2.96 1.84 -17.28
CA SER A 198 -3.82 2.67 -18.14
C SER A 198 -4.07 4.09 -17.58
N GLY A 199 -3.82 4.30 -16.29
CA GLY A 199 -4.04 5.56 -15.59
C GLY A 199 -5.45 5.76 -15.04
N LYS A 200 -6.36 4.79 -15.23
CA LYS A 200 -7.75 4.80 -14.72
C LYS A 200 -7.90 5.20 -13.26
N TYR A 201 -6.95 4.82 -12.40
CA TYR A 201 -7.01 5.03 -10.94
C TYR A 201 -6.35 6.34 -10.47
N ILE A 202 -5.60 7.03 -11.35
CA ILE A 202 -4.75 8.17 -10.97
C ILE A 202 -5.60 9.35 -10.49
N GLU A 203 -6.70 9.64 -11.18
CA GLU A 203 -7.58 10.77 -10.83
C GLU A 203 -8.17 10.58 -9.43
N LYS A 204 -8.73 9.40 -9.15
CA LYS A 204 -9.34 9.08 -7.86
C LYS A 204 -8.33 9.08 -6.72
N ALA A 205 -7.12 8.55 -6.94
CA ALA A 205 -6.05 8.60 -5.96
C ALA A 205 -5.61 10.04 -5.64
N ASN A 206 -5.51 10.91 -6.67
CA ASN A 206 -5.19 12.33 -6.46
C ASN A 206 -6.32 13.09 -5.75
N GLN A 207 -7.57 12.77 -6.07
CA GLN A 207 -8.74 13.32 -5.36
C GLN A 207 -8.64 12.97 -3.87
N MET A 208 -8.44 11.69 -3.55
CA MET A 208 -8.28 11.21 -2.16
C MET A 208 -7.15 11.97 -1.44
N ARG A 209 -5.98 12.12 -2.08
CA ARG A 209 -4.88 12.92 -1.53
C ARG A 209 -5.27 14.36 -1.24
N ASN A 210 -5.95 15.02 -2.17
CA ASN A 210 -6.33 16.42 -2.01
C ASN A 210 -7.36 16.59 -0.89
N GLU A 211 -8.30 15.66 -0.77
CA GLU A 211 -9.25 15.61 0.35
C GLU A 211 -8.51 15.45 1.68
N ILE A 212 -7.58 14.49 1.78
CA ILE A 212 -6.71 14.33 2.95
C ILE A 212 -5.99 15.65 3.24
N PHE A 213 -5.28 16.21 2.27
CA PHE A 213 -4.50 17.45 2.45
C PHE A 213 -5.36 18.65 2.88
N SER A 214 -6.60 18.77 2.38
CA SER A 214 -7.52 19.83 2.79
C SER A 214 -7.91 19.74 4.27
N LEU A 215 -8.03 18.52 4.81
CA LEU A 215 -8.25 18.29 6.23
C LEU A 215 -7.05 18.72 7.07
N TYR A 216 -5.83 18.67 6.51
CA TYR A 216 -4.62 19.16 7.16
C TYR A 216 -4.51 20.68 7.15
N THR A 217 -4.73 21.33 6.01
CA THR A 217 -4.55 22.79 5.89
C THR A 217 -5.66 23.61 6.52
N SER A 218 -6.84 23.04 6.71
CA SER A 218 -7.97 23.70 7.39
C SER A 218 -7.81 23.72 8.91
N THR A 219 -6.87 22.95 9.45
CA THR A 219 -6.52 22.92 10.88
C THR A 219 -5.13 23.53 11.06
N SER A 220 -4.96 24.49 11.97
CA SER A 220 -3.68 25.18 12.20
C SER A 220 -2.52 24.25 12.60
N GLU A 221 -2.78 22.98 12.94
CA GLU A 221 -1.79 22.02 13.47
C GLU A 221 -1.95 20.59 12.90
N GLY A 222 -2.64 20.45 11.76
CA GLY A 222 -3.13 19.15 11.32
C GLY A 222 -4.19 18.59 12.29
N PRO A 223 -4.93 17.54 11.91
CA PRO A 223 -6.05 17.09 12.71
C PRO A 223 -5.69 16.42 14.04
N PHE A 224 -4.41 16.15 14.38
CA PHE A 224 -4.12 15.18 15.44
C PHE A 224 -3.15 15.49 16.58
N TRP A 225 -2.09 16.29 16.53
CA TRP A 225 -1.24 16.34 17.76
C TRP A 225 -1.97 17.01 18.93
N ASN A 226 -2.45 18.24 18.75
CA ASN A 226 -3.11 18.95 19.83
C ASN A 226 -4.50 18.41 20.14
N LYS A 227 -5.20 17.80 19.16
CA LYS A 227 -6.47 17.10 19.40
C LYS A 227 -6.27 15.77 20.15
N PHE A 228 -5.19 15.05 19.86
CA PHE A 228 -4.80 13.84 20.57
C PHE A 228 -4.39 14.18 22.00
N ILE A 229 -3.47 15.14 22.19
CA ILE A 229 -3.04 15.61 23.51
C ILE A 229 -4.22 16.13 24.32
N SER A 230 -5.05 17.01 23.74
CA SER A 230 -6.26 17.53 24.41
C SER A 230 -7.23 16.42 24.83
N LYS A 231 -7.38 15.35 24.03
CA LYS A 231 -8.25 14.22 24.40
C LYS A 231 -7.62 13.31 25.44
N ILE A 232 -6.31 13.10 25.38
CA ILE A 232 -5.56 12.38 26.44
C ILE A 232 -5.67 13.14 27.76
N GLU A 233 -5.55 14.47 27.73
CA GLU A 233 -5.77 15.34 28.88
C GLU A 233 -7.21 15.24 29.40
N GLU A 234 -8.23 15.29 28.52
CA GLU A 234 -9.64 15.14 28.90
C GLU A 234 -9.93 13.78 29.59
N ILE A 235 -9.35 12.70 29.06
CA ILE A 235 -9.46 11.35 29.63
C ILE A 235 -8.70 11.26 30.96
N ALA A 236 -7.49 11.81 31.04
CA ALA A 236 -6.66 11.82 32.24
C ALA A 236 -7.25 12.67 33.38
N GLU A 237 -7.96 13.75 33.05
CA GLU A 237 -8.66 14.62 34.00
C GLU A 237 -10.04 14.07 34.43
N GLY A 238 -10.46 12.90 33.94
CA GLY A 238 -11.74 12.29 34.31
C GLY A 238 -12.97 13.02 33.78
N LYS A 239 -12.82 13.91 32.79
CA LYS A 239 -13.92 14.66 32.16
C LYS A 239 -14.61 13.84 31.08
N VAL A 240 -15.12 12.65 31.43
CA VAL A 240 -16.14 12.00 30.59
C VAL A 240 -17.47 12.68 30.91
N GLY A 241 -17.75 13.79 30.24
CA GLY A 241 -19.03 14.47 30.31
C GLY A 241 -20.13 13.55 29.79
N GLY A 242 -21.11 13.27 30.64
CA GLY A 242 -22.32 12.56 30.27
C GLY A 242 -23.13 13.33 29.22
N ASN A 243 -23.63 12.58 28.23
CA ASN A 243 -25.03 12.55 27.79
C ASN A 243 -25.18 11.50 26.66
#